data_AF-A0A2E4HZV5-F1
#
_entry.id   AF-A0A2E4HZV5-F1
#
_cell.length_a   1.000
_cell.length_b   1.000
_cell.length_c   1.000
_cell.angle_alpha   90.00
_cell.angle_beta   90.00
_cell.angle_gamma   90.00
#
_symmetry.space_group_name_H-M   'P 1'
#
loop_
_entity.id
_entity.type
_entity.pdbx_description
1 polymer ?
#
loop_
_entity_poly.entity_id
_entity_poly.type
_entity_poly.pdbx_seq_one_letter_code
_entity_poly.pdbx_strand_id
1 'polypeptide(L)'
;MHNNLDSLQIVTKLFDQHMHKHKKVQKFHYFLLSLLVILSCNQADSHKVPSSIDRATFISTYVALSTADMENLDARDHILDSLNVSQQDLESFATYHGEDVDFMADLWGEIQSQIDQTLNNPITTP
;
A
#
# COMPACT_ATOMS: atom_id res chain seq x y z
N MET A 1 20.68 14.77 10.45
CA MET A 1 20.33 13.48 9.81
C MET A 1 19.35 12.79 10.76
N HIS A 2 18.07 13.17 10.69
CA HIS A 2 17.00 12.47 11.40
C HIS A 2 16.65 11.26 10.55
N ASN A 3 16.74 10.07 11.13
CA ASN A 3 16.94 8.83 10.39
C ASN A 3 15.65 8.38 9.70
N ASN A 4 15.74 7.99 8.43
CA ASN A 4 14.66 7.33 7.68
C ASN A 4 14.03 6.15 8.44
N LEU A 5 14.78 5.54 9.37
CA LEU A 5 14.30 4.46 10.22
C LEU A 5 13.21 4.90 11.21
N ASP A 6 13.29 6.11 11.77
CA ASP A 6 12.31 6.62 12.73
C ASP A 6 10.98 6.93 12.04
N SER A 7 11.03 7.52 10.84
CA SER A 7 9.85 7.79 10.01
C SER A 7 9.14 6.49 9.59
N LEU A 8 9.90 5.47 9.17
CA LEU A 8 9.34 4.16 8.83
C LEU A 8 8.68 3.47 10.03
N GLN A 9 9.29 3.57 11.22
CA GLN A 9 8.71 3.05 12.45
C GLN A 9 7.39 3.75 12.83
N ILE A 10 7.29 5.06 12.58
CA ILE A 10 6.06 5.83 12.81
C ILE A 10 4.97 5.41 11.83
N VAL A 11 5.29 5.32 10.53
CA VAL A 11 4.33 4.87 9.50
C VAL A 11 3.85 3.44 9.78
N THR A 12 4.76 2.54 10.18
CA THR A 12 4.41 1.16 10.54
C THR A 12 3.47 1.12 11.76
N LYS A 13 3.74 1.92 12.79
CA LYS A 13 2.87 2.00 13.98
C LYS A 13 1.50 2.60 13.66
N LEU A 14 1.45 3.64 12.83
CA LEU A 14 0.19 4.24 12.37
C LEU A 14 -0.63 3.23 11.56
N PHE A 15 0.04 2.47 10.68
CA PHE A 15 -0.60 1.39 9.95
C PHE A 15 -1.15 0.30 10.88
N ASP A 16 -0.32 -0.23 11.78
CA ASP A 16 -0.74 -1.29 12.72
C ASP A 16 -1.93 -0.83 13.57
N GLN A 17 -1.95 0.45 13.97
CA GLN A 17 -3.08 1.04 14.71
C GLN A 17 -4.36 1.10 13.88
N HIS A 18 -4.27 1.46 12.59
CA HIS A 18 -5.44 1.60 11.73
C HIS A 18 -6.00 0.26 11.21
N MET A 19 -5.15 -0.74 11.04
CA MET A 19 -5.45 -1.91 10.19
C MET A 19 -5.66 -3.19 10.98
N HIS A 20 -5.64 -3.10 12.32
CA HIS A 20 -5.80 -4.23 13.25
C HIS A 20 -7.13 -5.00 13.10
N LYS A 21 -8.11 -4.46 12.36
CA LYS A 21 -9.43 -5.07 12.18
C LYS A 21 -9.46 -6.22 11.18
N HIS A 22 -8.56 -6.27 10.19
CA HIS A 22 -8.67 -7.23 9.07
C HIS A 22 -7.41 -8.07 8.88
N LYS A 23 -7.44 -9.32 9.35
CA LYS A 23 -6.30 -10.27 9.27
C LYS A 23 -5.75 -10.48 7.85
N LYS A 24 -6.58 -10.38 6.81
CA LYS A 24 -6.15 -10.51 5.40
C LYS A 24 -5.31 -9.33 4.94
N VAL A 25 -5.73 -8.12 5.33
CA VAL A 25 -5.09 -6.87 4.96
C VAL A 25 -3.75 -6.69 5.69
N GLN A 26 -3.69 -7.18 6.93
CA GLN A 26 -2.46 -7.19 7.72
C GLN A 26 -1.33 -7.99 7.03
N LYS A 27 -1.65 -9.13 6.39
CA LYS A 27 -0.66 -9.95 5.66
C LYS A 27 -0.12 -9.26 4.41
N PHE A 28 -0.97 -8.59 3.64
CA PHE A 28 -0.54 -7.83 2.46
C PHE A 28 0.38 -6.68 2.82
N HIS A 29 0.05 -5.98 3.90
CA HIS A 29 0.88 -4.89 4.33
C HIS A 29 2.24 -5.34 4.83
N TYR A 30 2.33 -6.42 5.60
CA TYR A 30 3.64 -6.96 5.97
C TYR A 30 4.44 -7.42 4.75
N PHE A 31 3.78 -7.93 3.71
CA PHE A 31 4.44 -8.23 2.44
C PHE A 31 5.00 -6.96 1.77
N LEU A 32 4.20 -5.89 1.71
CA LEU A 32 4.59 -4.62 1.08
C LEU A 32 5.65 -3.85 1.88
N LEU A 33 5.56 -3.87 3.22
CA LEU A 33 6.58 -3.35 4.13
C LEU A 33 7.89 -4.14 4.06
N SER A 34 7.82 -5.48 4.04
CA SER A 34 9.01 -6.32 3.91
C SER A 34 9.72 -6.02 2.59
N LEU A 35 8.97 -5.84 1.50
CA LEU A 35 9.50 -5.44 0.21
C LEU A 35 10.19 -4.06 0.28
N LEU A 36 9.55 -3.05 0.89
CA LEU A 36 10.12 -1.71 1.09
C LEU A 36 11.39 -1.69 1.95
N VAL A 37 11.46 -2.52 3.00
CA VAL A 37 12.64 -2.64 3.87
C VAL A 37 13.81 -3.29 3.14
N ILE A 38 13.57 -4.27 2.26
CA ILE A 38 14.61 -4.91 1.46
C ILE A 38 15.22 -3.92 0.46
N LEU A 39 14.43 -3.02 -0.14
CA LEU A 39 14.95 -1.98 -1.04
C LEU A 39 15.71 -0.87 -0.31
N SER A 40 15.36 -0.57 0.94
CA SER A 40 16.07 0.43 1.77
C SER A 40 17.52 0.06 2.09
N CYS A 41 17.90 -1.22 1.92
CA CYS A 41 19.27 -1.73 2.10
C CYS A 41 20.16 -1.56 0.86
N ASN A 42 19.63 -1.15 -0.30
CA ASN A 42 20.42 -0.81 -1.49
C ASN A 42 20.36 0.70 -1.76
N GLN A 43 20.91 1.51 -0.85
CA GLN A 43 21.17 2.92 -1.08
C GLN A 43 22.27 3.09 -2.14
N ALA A 44 21.91 2.94 -3.40
CA ALA A 44 22.59 3.57 -4.53
C ALA A 44 21.64 4.66 -5.04
N ASP A 45 21.91 5.90 -4.65
CA ASP A 45 21.27 7.13 -5.15
C ASP A 45 19.80 6.99 -5.55
N SER A 46 18.90 6.93 -4.55
CA SER A 46 17.45 7.04 -4.76
C SER A 46 17.13 8.44 -5.29
N HIS A 47 17.28 8.61 -6.60
CA HIS A 47 16.58 9.66 -7.32
C HIS A 47 15.11 9.34 -7.12
N LYS A 48 14.38 10.21 -6.41
CA LYS A 48 12.92 10.12 -6.26
C LYS A 48 12.30 10.06 -7.66
N VAL A 49 12.07 8.85 -8.16
CA VAL A 49 11.42 8.64 -9.45
C VAL A 49 10.00 9.14 -9.27
N PRO A 50 9.54 10.12 -10.06
CA PRO A 50 8.16 10.57 -9.99
C PRO A 50 7.24 9.37 -10.16
N SER A 51 6.24 9.26 -9.29
CA SER A 51 5.20 8.25 -9.48
C SER A 51 4.48 8.48 -10.80
N SER A 52 4.33 7.42 -11.59
CA SER A 52 3.52 7.38 -12.81
C SER A 52 2.01 7.34 -12.53
N ILE A 53 1.64 6.89 -11.32
CA ILE A 53 0.24 6.76 -10.88
C ILE A 53 -0.10 7.84 -9.86
N ASP A 54 -1.36 8.28 -9.88
CA ASP A 54 -1.88 9.22 -8.89
C ASP A 54 -2.34 8.51 -7.61
N ARG A 55 -2.70 9.33 -6.61
CA ARG A 55 -3.16 8.86 -5.31
C ARG A 55 -4.43 8.01 -5.40
N ALA A 56 -5.39 8.37 -6.26
CA ALA A 56 -6.64 7.63 -6.39
C ALA A 56 -6.41 6.25 -7.01
N THR A 57 -5.57 6.17 -8.04
CA THR A 57 -5.14 4.91 -8.65
C THR A 57 -4.40 4.02 -7.66
N PHE A 58 -3.49 4.60 -6.86
CA PHE A 58 -2.80 3.84 -5.81
C PHE A 58 -3.78 3.26 -4.78
N ILE A 59 -4.71 4.08 -4.26
CA ILE A 59 -5.70 3.65 -3.28
C ILE A 59 -6.59 2.54 -3.84
N SER A 60 -7.15 2.73 -5.05
CA SER A 60 -8.01 1.73 -5.69
C SER A 60 -7.29 0.41 -5.88
N THR A 61 -6.03 0.45 -6.35
CA THR A 61 -5.20 -0.73 -6.54
C THR A 61 -4.91 -1.43 -5.21
N TYR A 62 -4.52 -0.68 -4.18
CA TYR A 62 -4.22 -1.24 -2.86
C TYR A 62 -5.46 -1.87 -2.22
N VAL A 63 -6.63 -1.23 -2.31
CA VAL A 63 -7.90 -1.75 -1.81
C VAL A 63 -8.29 -3.03 -2.55
N ALA A 64 -8.19 -3.05 -3.89
CA ALA A 64 -8.48 -4.23 -4.70
C ALA A 64 -7.58 -5.41 -4.32
N LEU A 65 -6.26 -5.18 -4.20
CA LEU A 65 -5.30 -6.20 -3.78
C LEU A 65 -5.57 -6.69 -2.34
N SER A 66 -5.92 -5.78 -1.43
CA SER A 66 -6.16 -6.09 -0.01
C SER A 66 -7.46 -6.86 0.25
N THR A 67 -8.45 -6.71 -0.63
CA THR A 67 -9.75 -7.39 -0.55
C THR A 67 -9.79 -8.66 -1.40
N ALA A 68 -8.86 -8.82 -2.33
CA ALA A 68 -8.67 -10.05 -3.09
C ALA A 68 -8.21 -11.21 -2.22
N ASP A 69 -8.53 -12.43 -2.65
CA ASP A 69 -8.01 -13.64 -2.02
C ASP A 69 -6.57 -13.87 -2.45
N MET A 70 -5.64 -13.30 -1.68
CA MET A 70 -4.21 -13.27 -2.02
C MET A 70 -3.50 -14.63 -2.00
N GLU A 71 -4.20 -15.72 -1.66
CA GLU A 71 -3.69 -17.07 -1.89
C GLU A 71 -3.65 -17.43 -3.39
N ASN A 72 -4.33 -16.64 -4.23
CA ASN A 72 -4.30 -16.77 -5.68
C ASN A 72 -3.41 -15.68 -6.31
N LEU A 73 -2.15 -16.03 -6.62
CA LEU A 73 -1.20 -15.11 -7.27
C LEU A 73 -1.69 -14.62 -8.64
N ASP A 74 -2.48 -15.42 -9.36
CA ASP A 74 -3.07 -15.01 -10.64
C ASP A 74 -4.08 -13.87 -10.44
N ALA A 75 -4.73 -13.79 -9.28
CA ALA A 75 -5.65 -12.71 -8.94
C ALA A 75 -4.89 -11.38 -8.75
N ARG A 76 -3.67 -11.40 -8.22
CA ARG A 76 -2.83 -10.20 -8.07
C ARG A 76 -2.50 -9.61 -9.43
N ASP A 77 -1.98 -10.42 -10.34
CA ASP A 77 -1.52 -9.95 -11.65
C ASP A 77 -2.71 -9.49 -12.50
N HIS A 78 -3.84 -10.21 -12.42
CA HIS A 78 -5.08 -9.78 -13.07
C HIS A 78 -5.58 -8.43 -12.55
N ILE A 79 -5.50 -8.16 -11.23
CA ILE A 79 -5.90 -6.87 -10.65
C ILE A 79 -5.01 -5.74 -11.16
N LEU A 80 -3.70 -5.94 -11.13
CA LEU A 80 -2.72 -4.98 -11.64
C LEU A 80 -2.96 -4.66 -13.13
N ASP A 81 -3.14 -5.69 -13.95
CA ASP A 81 -3.44 -5.55 -15.38
C ASP A 81 -4.77 -4.82 -15.60
N SER A 82 -5.82 -5.17 -14.84
CA SER A 82 -7.15 -4.54 -14.98
C SER A 82 -7.17 -3.05 -14.63
N LEU A 83 -6.25 -2.63 -13.75
CA LEU A 83 -6.09 -1.24 -13.34
C LEU A 83 -5.01 -0.53 -14.17
N ASN A 84 -4.35 -1.24 -15.09
CA ASN A 84 -3.24 -0.76 -15.89
C ASN A 84 -2.11 -0.16 -15.01
N VAL A 85 -1.84 -0.84 -13.89
CA VAL A 85 -0.83 -0.46 -12.89
C VAL A 85 0.19 -1.59 -12.81
N SER A 86 1.47 -1.27 -12.96
CA SER A 86 2.54 -2.23 -12.73
C SER A 86 2.95 -2.29 -11.26
N GLN A 87 3.62 -3.38 -10.86
CA GLN A 87 4.25 -3.44 -9.54
C GLN A 87 5.25 -2.28 -9.31
N GLN A 88 6.00 -1.92 -10.34
CA GLN A 88 6.96 -0.82 -10.29
C GLN A 88 6.30 0.54 -10.04
N ASP A 89 5.07 0.74 -10.51
CA ASP A 89 4.32 1.98 -10.28
C ASP A 89 3.92 2.12 -8.79
N LEU A 90 3.48 1.02 -8.16
CA LEU A 90 3.18 0.99 -6.72
C LEU A 90 4.44 1.24 -5.88
N GLU A 91 5.57 0.63 -6.27
CA GLU A 91 6.86 0.82 -5.62
C GLU A 91 7.38 2.26 -5.77
N SER A 92 7.22 2.85 -6.95
CA SER A 92 7.62 4.23 -7.22
C SER A 92 6.76 5.22 -6.44
N PHE A 93 5.43 4.98 -6.37
CA PHE A 93 4.53 5.78 -5.54
C PHE A 93 4.93 5.74 -4.06
N ALA A 94 5.15 4.55 -3.51
CA ALA A 94 5.55 4.37 -2.12
C ALA A 94 6.93 4.97 -1.84
N THR A 95 7.86 4.89 -2.78
CA THR A 95 9.20 5.47 -2.64
C THR A 95 9.17 6.99 -2.71
N TYR A 96 8.38 7.55 -3.63
CA TYR A 96 8.28 9.00 -3.83
C TYR A 96 7.60 9.69 -2.64
N HIS A 97 6.53 9.09 -2.11
CA HIS A 97 5.71 9.65 -1.04
C HIS A 97 6.04 9.13 0.37
N GLY A 98 6.78 8.02 0.49
CA GLY A 98 6.95 7.30 1.76
C GLY A 98 7.68 8.07 2.87
N GLU A 99 8.43 9.12 2.51
CA GLU A 99 9.08 10.03 3.47
C GLU A 99 8.13 11.14 3.98
N ASP A 100 7.02 11.39 3.29
CA ASP A 100 6.00 12.35 3.68
C ASP A 100 5.00 11.67 4.63
N VAL A 101 5.29 11.76 5.92
CA VAL A 101 4.53 11.07 6.97
C VAL A 101 3.07 11.53 7.03
N ASP A 102 2.81 12.83 6.87
CA ASP A 102 1.45 13.38 6.93
C ASP A 102 0.63 12.90 5.71
N PHE A 103 1.22 12.96 4.51
CA PHE A 103 0.60 12.42 3.31
C PHE A 103 0.29 10.92 3.45
N MET A 104 1.25 10.13 3.94
CA MET A 104 1.09 8.69 4.10
C MET A 104 0.06 8.35 5.19
N ALA A 105 -0.03 9.12 6.27
CA ALA A 105 -1.06 8.94 7.29
C ALA A 105 -2.47 9.13 6.71
N ASP A 106 -2.67 10.22 5.95
CA ASP A 106 -3.94 10.50 5.28
C ASP A 106 -4.28 9.44 4.22
N LEU A 107 -3.29 8.99 3.46
CA LEU A 107 -3.42 7.91 2.47
C LEU A 107 -3.92 6.62 3.13
N TRP A 108 -3.29 6.19 4.23
CA TRP A 108 -3.68 4.97 4.93
C TRP A 108 -5.05 5.08 5.58
N GLY A 109 -5.39 6.25 6.13
CA GLY A 109 -6.73 6.51 6.66
C GLY A 109 -7.82 6.31 5.61
N GLU A 110 -7.59 6.79 4.38
CA GLU A 110 -8.53 6.61 3.28
C GLU A 110 -8.62 5.17 2.79
N ILE A 111 -7.47 4.50 2.60
CA ILE A 111 -7.41 3.09 2.23
C ILE A 111 -8.22 2.24 3.23
N GLN A 112 -8.02 2.47 4.52
CA GLN A 112 -8.76 1.75 5.56
C GLN A 112 -10.27 2.02 5.48
N SER A 113 -10.66 3.28 5.27
CA SER A 113 -12.08 3.63 5.09
C SER A 113 -12.71 2.88 3.91
N GLN A 114 -12.03 2.81 2.77
CA GLN A 114 -12.53 2.11 1.58
C GLN A 114 -12.57 0.59 1.76
N ILE A 115 -11.58 0.02 2.45
CA ILE A 115 -11.58 -1.40 2.82
C ILE A 115 -12.77 -1.71 3.74
N ASP A 116 -12.98 -0.90 4.77
CA ASP A 116 -14.11 -1.06 5.68
C ASP A 116 -15.45 -0.95 4.94
N GLN A 117 -15.59 -0.01 4.01
CA GLN A 117 -16.78 0.10 3.17
C GLN A 117 -16.98 -1.14 2.30
N THR A 118 -15.94 -1.61 1.63
CA THR A 118 -16.00 -2.77 0.73
C THR A 118 -16.35 -4.06 1.48
N LEU A 119 -15.85 -4.22 2.71
CA LEU A 119 -16.11 -5.41 3.52
C LEU A 119 -17.45 -5.35 4.29
N ASN A 120 -17.92 -4.14 4.66
CA ASN A 120 -19.18 -3.97 5.39
C ASN A 120 -20.40 -3.80 4.48
N ASN A 121 -20.22 -3.41 3.22
CA ASN A 121 -21.22 -3.53 2.18
C ASN A 121 -20.88 -4.75 1.31
N PRO A 122 -21.24 -5.98 1.72
CA PRO A 122 -21.29 -7.06 0.75
C PRO A 122 -22.29 -6.59 -0.31
N ILE A 123 -21.84 -6.46 -1.56
CA ILE A 123 -22.74 -6.32 -2.70
C ILE A 123 -23.75 -7.46 -2.56
N THR A 124 -24.98 -7.14 -2.15
CA THR A 124 -26.13 -8.00 -2.40
C THR A 124 -26.33 -7.94 -3.90
N THR A 125 -25.62 -8.78 -4.63
CA THR A 125 -25.95 -9.13 -6.01
C THR A 125 -27.39 -9.65 -5.98
N PRO A 126 -28.33 -9.03 -6.71
CA PRO A 126 -29.67 -9.59 -6.88
C PRO A 126 -29.65 -10.95 -7.59
#